data_AF-A0A818VMF9-F1
#
_entry.id   AF-A0A818VMF9-F1
#
_cell.length_a   1.000
_cell.length_b   1.000
_cell.length_c   1.000
_cell.angle_alpha   90.00
_cell.angle_beta   90.00
_cell.angle_gamma   90.00
#
_symmetry.space_group_name_H-M   'P 1'
#
loop_
_entity.id
_entity.type
_entity.pdbx_description
1 polymer ?
#
loop_
_entity_poly.entity_id
_entity_poly.type
_entity_poly.pdbx_seq_one_letter_code
_entity_poly.pdbx_strand_id
1 'polypeptide(L)'
;MGTFGSGYNPRTGSYQFSGHIGSLGTFTQTVAIVGANPLITTSRSDSGSLTVGSLFWTRVFPQAKNDGTAVVLYFLDASNGILGNATSPEQAVGSSWISYSNSYPIPVGTRSIQYPMRFIPHTGKDIDSFIDDNSMTIY
;
A
#
# COMPACT_ATOMS: atom_id res chain seq x y z
N MET A 1 -6.94 -17.28 20.57
CA MET A 1 -6.83 -15.82 20.36
C MET A 1 -5.37 -15.57 20.03
N GLY A 2 -5.06 -15.13 18.80
CA GLY A 2 -3.71 -14.72 18.43
C GLY A 2 -3.41 -13.37 19.06
N THR A 3 -2.30 -13.27 19.77
CA THR A 3 -1.80 -12.00 20.30
C THR A 3 -1.13 -11.20 19.18
N PHE A 4 -1.43 -9.91 19.06
CA PHE A 4 -0.56 -8.95 18.36
C PHE A 4 0.88 -9.22 18.80
N GLY A 5 1.75 -9.56 17.84
CA GLY A 5 3.09 -10.08 18.11
C GLY A 5 3.87 -9.23 19.11
N SER A 6 3.86 -9.63 20.38
CA SER A 6 4.84 -9.20 21.36
C SER A 6 6.20 -9.69 20.86
N GLY A 7 7.01 -8.79 20.28
CA GLY A 7 8.35 -9.11 19.76
C GLY A 7 8.75 -8.42 18.45
N TYR A 8 7.85 -7.72 17.77
CA TYR A 8 8.13 -7.07 16.50
C TYR A 8 8.09 -5.56 16.63
N ASN A 9 9.27 -4.94 16.75
CA ASN A 9 9.38 -3.49 16.79
C ASN A 9 8.98 -2.88 15.42
N PRO A 10 8.19 -1.80 15.44
CA PRO A 10 8.03 -0.89 14.30
C PRO A 10 9.39 -0.51 13.72
N ARG A 11 9.42 -0.21 12.42
CA ARG A 11 10.63 0.28 11.76
C ARG A 11 10.99 1.65 12.31
N THR A 12 9.99 2.53 12.39
CA THR A 12 10.12 3.86 13.02
C THR A 12 8.94 4.13 13.94
N GLY A 13 9.08 5.10 14.84
CA GLY A 13 8.01 5.47 15.76
C GLY A 13 7.60 4.34 16.71
N SER A 14 6.29 4.22 16.95
CA SER A 14 5.73 3.30 17.96
C SER A 14 4.65 2.37 17.42
N TYR A 15 4.31 2.46 16.14
CA TYR A 15 3.20 1.72 15.54
C TYR A 15 3.54 1.23 14.12
N GLN A 16 2.92 0.13 13.73
CA GLN A 16 3.00 -0.47 12.39
C GLN A 16 1.60 -1.00 12.00
N PHE A 17 1.35 -1.18 10.70
CA PHE A 17 0.13 -1.82 10.21
C PHE A 17 0.29 -3.34 10.15
N SER A 18 -0.80 -4.09 10.40
CA SER A 18 -0.80 -5.56 10.37
C SER A 18 -2.12 -6.12 9.82
N GLY A 19 -2.07 -7.33 9.25
CA GLY A 19 -3.21 -8.01 8.63
C GLY A 19 -4.21 -8.66 9.58
N HIS A 20 -3.87 -8.79 10.86
CA HIS A 20 -4.66 -9.46 11.89
C HIS A 20 -4.89 -10.96 11.58
N ILE A 21 -6.12 -11.45 11.70
CA ILE A 21 -6.49 -12.88 11.60
C ILE A 21 -7.51 -13.00 10.46
N GLY A 22 -7.29 -13.92 9.52
CA GLY A 22 -8.22 -14.17 8.42
C GLY A 22 -7.54 -14.63 7.14
N SER A 23 -8.30 -14.66 6.04
CA SER A 23 -7.80 -15.05 4.72
C SER A 23 -7.22 -13.88 3.91
N LEU A 24 -7.41 -12.65 4.37
CA LEU A 24 -6.86 -11.41 3.80
C LEU A 24 -7.10 -10.27 4.79
N GLY A 25 -6.07 -9.49 5.10
CA GLY A 25 -6.19 -8.21 5.78
C GLY A 25 -6.09 -7.07 4.78
N THR A 26 -6.94 -6.04 4.90
CA THR A 26 -6.80 -4.81 4.10
C THR A 26 -6.98 -3.55 4.94
N PHE A 27 -6.17 -2.54 4.63
CA PHE A 27 -6.41 -1.17 5.06
C PHE A 27 -6.40 -0.28 3.83
N THR A 28 -7.45 0.51 3.65
CA THR A 28 -7.64 1.30 2.43
C THR A 28 -7.82 2.77 2.79
N GLN A 29 -7.05 3.62 2.11
CA GLN A 29 -7.26 5.07 2.11
C GLN A 29 -7.61 5.53 0.70
N THR A 30 -8.54 6.49 0.57
CA THR A 30 -8.79 7.18 -0.70
C THR A 30 -8.27 8.61 -0.59
N VAL A 31 -7.42 9.00 -1.52
CA VAL A 31 -6.77 10.32 -1.53
C VAL A 31 -7.21 11.07 -2.79
N ALA A 32 -7.86 12.21 -2.62
CA ALA A 32 -8.09 13.13 -3.72
C ALA A 32 -6.74 13.68 -4.20
N ILE A 33 -6.48 13.68 -5.51
CA ILE A 33 -5.18 14.12 -6.04
C ILE A 33 -5.22 15.54 -6.59
N VAL A 34 -6.35 15.95 -7.15
CA VAL A 34 -6.54 17.32 -7.63
C VAL A 34 -6.78 18.23 -6.43
N GLY A 35 -6.01 19.30 -6.33
CA GLY A 35 -6.13 20.27 -5.23
C GLY A 35 -5.52 19.83 -3.90
N ALA A 36 -5.03 18.59 -3.78
CA ALA A 36 -4.23 18.16 -2.62
C ALA A 36 -2.87 18.86 -2.56
N ASN A 37 -2.35 19.27 -3.73
CA ASN A 37 -1.23 20.17 -3.91
C ASN A 37 -1.65 21.24 -4.93
N PRO A 38 -1.40 22.54 -4.71
CA PRO A 38 -1.71 23.60 -5.68
C PRO A 38 -1.15 23.37 -7.09
N LEU A 39 -0.08 22.58 -7.22
CA LEU A 39 0.54 22.22 -8.50
C LEU A 39 -0.16 21.06 -9.23
N ILE A 40 -1.02 20.30 -8.55
CA ILE A 40 -1.79 19.19 -9.14
C ILE A 40 -3.20 19.69 -9.46
N THR A 41 -3.32 20.25 -10.65
CA THR A 41 -4.60 20.76 -11.19
C THR A 41 -5.33 19.68 -11.99
N THR A 42 -6.62 19.91 -12.25
CA THR A 42 -7.41 19.10 -13.18
C THR A 42 -6.74 18.98 -14.54
N SER A 43 -6.23 20.10 -15.08
CA SER A 43 -5.55 20.12 -16.38
C SER A 43 -4.26 19.29 -16.41
N ARG A 44 -3.51 19.21 -15.30
CA ARG A 44 -2.34 18.33 -15.23
C ARG A 44 -2.71 16.86 -15.13
N SER A 45 -3.77 16.52 -14.41
CA SER A 45 -4.29 15.15 -14.40
C SER A 45 -4.78 14.73 -15.79
N ASP A 46 -5.46 15.64 -16.48
CA ASP A 46 -6.04 15.37 -17.79
C ASP A 46 -4.99 15.36 -18.92
N SER A 47 -3.79 15.89 -18.70
CA SER A 47 -2.70 15.82 -19.69
C SER A 47 -1.97 14.49 -19.72
N GLY A 48 -2.20 13.60 -18.75
CA GLY A 48 -1.51 12.31 -18.63
C GLY A 48 -0.04 12.44 -18.23
N SER A 49 0.35 13.60 -17.69
CA SER A 49 1.73 13.89 -17.29
C SER A 49 2.08 13.49 -15.85
N LEU A 50 1.09 13.08 -15.06
CA LEU A 50 1.28 12.80 -13.64
C LEU A 50 1.80 11.38 -13.41
N THR A 51 2.62 11.24 -12.38
CA THR A 51 3.06 9.94 -11.86
C THR A 51 2.84 9.88 -10.36
N VAL A 52 2.62 8.66 -9.84
CA VAL A 52 2.54 8.39 -8.40
C VAL A 52 3.69 7.50 -7.98
N GLY A 53 4.49 7.97 -7.03
CA GLY A 53 5.46 7.18 -6.30
C GLY A 53 4.80 6.47 -5.13
N SER A 54 5.08 5.17 -4.98
CA SER A 54 4.69 4.36 -3.83
C SER A 54 5.95 3.82 -3.17
N LEU A 55 6.10 4.10 -1.87
CA LEU A 55 7.17 3.59 -1.02
C LEU A 55 6.56 3.01 0.24
N PHE A 56 6.95 1.81 0.61
CA PHE A 56 6.60 1.23 1.90
C PHE A 56 7.73 0.34 2.41
N TRP A 57 7.79 0.17 3.72
CA TRP A 57 8.62 -0.83 4.36
C TRP A 57 7.76 -2.00 4.82
N THR A 58 8.31 -3.19 4.71
CA THR A 58 7.62 -4.42 5.09
C THR A 58 8.57 -5.39 5.77
N ARG A 59 8.01 -6.23 6.64
CA ARG A 59 8.67 -7.39 7.23
C ARG A 59 7.63 -8.47 7.48
N VAL A 60 8.10 -9.69 7.60
CA VAL A 60 7.25 -10.87 7.86
C VAL A 60 7.80 -11.65 9.04
N PHE A 61 6.94 -12.37 9.76
CA PHE A 61 7.39 -13.34 10.76
C PHE A 61 8.08 -14.51 10.04
N PRO A 62 9.26 -14.97 10.51
CA PRO A 62 9.96 -16.08 9.90
C PRO A 62 9.23 -17.41 10.21
N GLN A 63 8.50 -17.92 9.22
CA GLN A 63 7.77 -19.19 9.31
C GLN A 63 7.92 -20.02 8.02
N ALA A 64 7.43 -21.26 8.03
CA ALA A 64 7.65 -22.22 6.94
C ALA A 64 7.16 -21.72 5.57
N LYS A 65 6.06 -20.95 5.52
CA LYS A 65 5.73 -20.07 4.40
C LYS A 65 5.40 -18.70 4.95
N ASN A 66 6.21 -17.73 4.58
CA ASN A 66 6.02 -16.35 5.01
C ASN A 66 4.72 -15.80 4.45
N ASP A 67 4.00 -15.05 5.27
CA ASP A 67 2.90 -14.21 4.79
C ASP A 67 3.45 -13.07 3.94
N GLY A 68 2.58 -12.46 3.14
CA GLY A 68 2.95 -11.44 2.17
C GLY A 68 2.34 -10.09 2.49
N THR A 69 2.95 -9.05 1.92
CA THR A 69 2.35 -7.71 1.82
C THR A 69 2.35 -7.25 0.38
N ALA A 70 1.32 -6.51 -0.01
CA ALA A 70 1.29 -5.81 -1.29
C ALA A 70 0.51 -4.50 -1.17
N VAL A 71 0.88 -3.52 -1.98
CA VAL A 71 0.13 -2.27 -2.14
C VAL A 71 -0.49 -2.27 -3.52
N VAL A 72 -1.77 -1.89 -3.59
CA VAL A 72 -2.47 -1.65 -4.86
C VAL A 72 -2.88 -0.19 -4.92
N LEU A 73 -2.84 0.38 -6.12
CA LEU A 73 -3.32 1.71 -6.45
C LEU A 73 -4.47 1.54 -7.42
N TYR A 74 -5.67 1.97 -7.05
CA TYR A 74 -6.79 2.11 -7.98
C TYR A 74 -6.95 3.58 -8.35
N PHE A 75 -6.91 3.87 -9.64
CA PHE A 75 -7.07 5.22 -10.16
C PHE A 75 -8.54 5.46 -10.47
N LEU A 76 -9.14 6.44 -9.81
CA LEU A 76 -10.58 6.69 -9.87
C LEU A 76 -10.87 8.01 -10.56
N ASP A 77 -11.88 8.03 -11.42
CA ASP A 77 -12.42 9.25 -12.03
C ASP A 77 -13.30 10.05 -11.04
N ALA A 78 -13.92 11.13 -11.52
CA ALA A 78 -14.80 12.00 -10.73
C ALA A 78 -16.08 11.30 -10.21
N SER A 79 -16.48 10.19 -10.84
CA SER A 79 -17.66 9.38 -10.51
C SER A 79 -17.29 8.14 -9.68
N ASN A 80 -16.03 8.03 -9.21
CA ASN A 80 -15.45 6.85 -8.57
C ASN A 80 -15.35 5.61 -9.48
N GLY A 81 -15.40 5.78 -10.79
CA GLY A 81 -15.13 4.74 -11.77
C GLY A 81 -13.63 4.41 -11.82
N ILE A 82 -13.27 3.13 -11.88
CA ILE A 82 -11.88 2.70 -11.99
C ILE A 82 -11.39 2.90 -13.42
N LEU A 83 -10.39 3.78 -13.59
CA LEU A 83 -9.70 4.03 -14.86
C LEU A 83 -8.53 3.06 -15.08
N GLY A 84 -7.98 2.51 -14.00
CA GLY A 84 -6.88 1.57 -14.05
C GLY A 84 -6.39 1.19 -12.65
N ASN A 85 -5.37 0.33 -12.61
CA ASN A 85 -4.69 -0.01 -11.37
C ASN A 85 -3.19 -0.27 -11.57
N ALA A 86 -2.44 -0.14 -10.49
CA ALA A 86 -1.07 -0.60 -10.36
C ALA A 86 -0.93 -1.44 -9.09
N THR A 87 -0.18 -2.53 -9.15
CA THR A 87 0.03 -3.43 -8.01
C THR A 87 1.53 -3.65 -7.80
N SER A 88 2.00 -3.52 -6.56
CA SER A 88 3.35 -3.95 -6.22
C SER A 88 3.43 -5.49 -6.30
N PRO A 89 4.59 -6.07 -6.63
CA PRO A 89 4.83 -7.48 -6.35
C PRO A 89 4.60 -7.75 -4.86
N GLU A 90 4.13 -8.95 -4.55
CA GLU A 90 4.03 -9.39 -3.17
C GLU A 90 5.42 -9.46 -2.54
N GLN A 91 5.55 -8.89 -1.35
CA GLN A 91 6.75 -8.95 -0.52
C GLN A 91 6.51 -9.97 0.61
N ALA A 92 7.13 -11.14 0.48
CA ALA A 92 7.03 -12.25 1.45
C ALA A 92 8.41 -12.74 1.93
N VAL A 93 9.41 -11.85 1.96
CA VAL A 93 10.80 -12.21 2.26
C VAL A 93 11.36 -11.41 3.42
N GLY A 94 11.89 -12.12 4.42
CA GLY A 94 12.78 -11.56 5.44
C GLY A 94 12.11 -11.17 6.76
N SER A 95 12.78 -11.55 7.85
CA SER A 95 12.42 -11.13 9.21
C SER A 95 12.83 -9.69 9.54
N SER A 96 13.68 -9.10 8.70
CA SER A 96 14.13 -7.71 8.75
C SER A 96 13.25 -6.81 7.89
N TRP A 97 13.16 -5.54 8.27
CA TRP A 97 12.50 -4.52 7.45
C TRP A 97 13.21 -4.34 6.10
N ILE A 98 12.46 -4.47 5.02
CA ILE A 98 12.88 -4.19 3.65
C ILE A 98 11.99 -3.12 3.03
N SER A 99 12.53 -2.34 2.08
CA SER A 99 11.74 -1.35 1.36
C SER A 99 11.32 -1.85 -0.01
N TYR A 100 10.11 -1.48 -0.39
CA TYR A 100 9.66 -1.47 -1.77
C TYR A 100 9.44 -0.02 -2.21
N SER A 101 9.95 0.34 -3.37
CA SER A 101 9.70 1.64 -4.00
C SER A 101 9.48 1.48 -5.49
N ASN A 102 8.45 2.13 -6.03
CA ASN A 102 8.23 2.21 -7.46
C ASN A 102 7.41 3.46 -7.83
N SER A 103 7.38 3.80 -9.12
CA SER A 103 6.54 4.86 -9.66
C SER A 103 5.66 4.34 -10.79
N TYR A 104 4.44 4.85 -10.86
CA TYR A 104 3.44 4.44 -11.84
C TYR A 104 2.83 5.65 -12.54
N PRO A 105 2.54 5.55 -13.85
CA PRO A 105 1.78 6.60 -14.54
C PRO A 105 0.37 6.68 -13.99
N ILE A 106 -0.13 7.90 -13.76
CA ILE A 106 -1.53 8.13 -13.41
C ILE A 106 -2.34 8.25 -14.71
N PRO A 107 -3.39 7.43 -14.91
CA PRO A 107 -4.27 7.55 -16.07
C PRO A 107 -4.92 8.93 -16.19
N VAL A 108 -5.07 9.41 -17.43
CA VAL A 108 -5.82 10.63 -17.75
C VAL A 108 -7.21 10.59 -17.12
N GLY A 109 -7.63 11.70 -16.51
CA GLY A 109 -8.95 11.82 -15.90
C GLY A 109 -9.03 11.37 -14.44
N THR A 110 -7.94 10.91 -13.85
CA THR A 110 -7.91 10.53 -12.42
C THR A 110 -8.21 11.73 -11.52
N ARG A 111 -9.05 11.52 -10.50
CA ARG A 111 -9.41 12.52 -9.48
C ARG A 111 -9.08 12.08 -8.07
N SER A 112 -9.10 10.77 -7.82
CA SER A 112 -8.62 10.20 -6.57
C SER A 112 -7.89 8.87 -6.80
N ILE A 113 -7.04 8.52 -5.84
CA ILE A 113 -6.36 7.22 -5.81
C ILE A 113 -6.80 6.50 -4.55
N GLN A 114 -7.33 5.29 -4.73
CA GLN A 114 -7.56 4.38 -3.62
C GLN A 114 -6.32 3.51 -3.43
N TYR A 115 -5.84 3.48 -2.19
CA TYR A 115 -4.57 2.92 -1.75
C TYR A 115 -4.81 1.81 -0.71
N PRO A 116 -5.17 0.59 -1.13
CA PRO A 116 -5.20 -0.56 -0.24
C PRO A 116 -3.80 -1.14 0.02
N MET A 117 -3.45 -1.22 1.29
CA MET A 117 -2.46 -2.16 1.80
C MET A 117 -3.11 -3.53 1.97
N ARG A 118 -2.49 -4.58 1.43
CA ARG A 118 -2.94 -5.98 1.52
C ARG A 118 -1.96 -6.80 2.35
N PHE A 119 -2.50 -7.60 3.24
CA PHE A 119 -1.78 -8.56 4.07
C PHE A 119 -2.26 -9.96 3.72
N ILE A 120 -1.39 -10.76 3.12
CA ILE A 120 -1.73 -12.00 2.41
C ILE A 120 -1.24 -13.19 3.25
N PRO A 121 -2.14 -14.05 3.78
CA PRO A 121 -1.73 -15.23 4.51
C PRO A 121 -1.25 -16.35 3.59
N HIS A 122 -0.19 -17.02 3.98
CA HIS A 122 0.33 -18.23 3.32
C HIS A 122 0.36 -19.45 4.23
N THR A 123 0.36 -19.27 5.55
CA THR A 123 0.28 -20.37 6.53
C THR A 123 -0.44 -19.93 7.79
N GLY A 124 -1.23 -20.83 8.37
CA GLY A 124 -1.95 -20.54 9.60
C GLY A 124 -3.19 -19.67 9.40
N LYS A 125 -3.63 -19.03 10.50
CA LYS A 125 -4.79 -18.12 10.52
C LYS A 125 -4.41 -16.69 10.86
N ASP A 126 -3.25 -16.52 11.48
CA ASP A 126 -2.68 -15.22 11.80
C ASP A 126 -1.94 -14.73 10.56
N ILE A 127 -2.07 -13.44 10.25
CA ILE A 127 -1.37 -12.79 9.14
C ILE A 127 -0.20 -12.01 9.72
N ASP A 128 0.95 -12.65 9.73
CA ASP A 128 2.17 -12.17 10.37
C ASP A 128 3.04 -11.38 9.40
N SER A 129 2.39 -10.49 8.65
CA SER A 129 3.03 -9.54 7.76
C SER A 129 2.70 -8.11 8.17
N PHE A 130 3.69 -7.23 8.06
CA PHE A 130 3.64 -5.89 8.64
C PHE A 130 4.09 -4.85 7.62
N ILE A 131 3.44 -3.69 7.63
CA ILE A 131 3.82 -2.51 6.83
C ILE A 131 4.11 -1.34 7.75
N ASP A 132 5.15 -0.58 7.43
CA ASP A 132 5.51 0.66 8.12
C ASP A 132 6.10 1.68 7.12
N ASP A 133 6.29 2.93 7.55
CA ASP A 133 6.87 4.03 6.75
C ASP A 133 6.21 4.15 5.36
N ASN A 134 4.89 3.96 5.31
CA ASN A 134 4.11 3.93 4.09
C ASN A 134 3.86 5.34 3.53
N SER A 135 4.24 5.59 2.28
CA SER A 135 4.05 6.89 1.63
C SER A 135 3.62 6.77 0.17
N MET A 136 2.78 7.72 -0.23
CA MET A 136 2.35 7.94 -1.61
C MET A 136 2.60 9.40 -1.97
N THR A 137 3.36 9.63 -3.04
CA THR A 137 3.73 10.98 -3.51
C THR A 137 3.37 11.14 -4.97
N ILE A 138 2.91 12.33 -5.38
CA ILE A 138 2.47 12.60 -6.75
C ILE A 138 3.37 13.69 -7.36
N TYR A 139 3.79 13.49 -8.61
CA TYR A 139 4.69 14.36 -9.38
C TYR A 139 4.03 14.82 -10.69
#